data_AF-A0A5C8S0E0-F1
#
_entry.id   AF-A0A5C8S0E0-F1
#
_cell.length_a   1.000
_cell.length_b   1.000
_cell.length_c   1.000
_cell.angle_alpha   90.00
_cell.angle_beta   90.00
_cell.angle_gamma   90.00
#
_symmetry.space_group_name_H-M   'P 1'
#
loop_
_entity.id
_entity.type
_entity.pdbx_description
1 polymer ?
#
loop_
_entity_poly.entity_id
_entity_poly.type
_entity_poly.pdbx_seq_one_letter_code
_entity_poly.pdbx_strand_id
1 'polypeptide(L)'
;MTSQDIEERLLGLCQATDRYRLPGHRRTAETCMADFGEIRDQARRLYRDLTGSWPRHAGDGEGPPARRPQLPIPTAMIRDRERRRDRVLRA
;
A
#
# COMPACT_ATOMS: atom_id res chain seq x y z
N MET A 1 -9.03 13.71 -16.15
CA MET A 1 -7.67 13.15 -15.99
C MET A 1 -7.03 13.14 -17.36
N THR A 2 -5.82 13.67 -17.48
CA THR A 2 -5.10 13.78 -18.77
C THR A 2 -4.26 12.52 -19.03
N SER A 3 -3.77 12.33 -20.26
CA SER A 3 -2.87 11.20 -20.59
C SER A 3 -1.60 11.23 -19.75
N GLN A 4 -1.05 12.43 -19.51
CA GLN A 4 0.16 12.63 -18.72
C GLN A 4 -0.06 12.24 -17.25
N ASP A 5 -1.22 12.57 -16.66
CA ASP A 5 -1.56 12.16 -15.29
C ASP A 5 -1.63 10.63 -15.15
N ILE A 6 -2.09 9.94 -16.20
CA ILE A 6 -2.23 8.48 -16.23
C ILE A 6 -0.85 7.83 -16.28
N GLU A 7 0.02 8.32 -17.16
CA GLU A 7 1.40 7.83 -17.31
C GLU A 7 2.20 8.01 -16.01
N GLU A 8 2.10 9.16 -15.36
CA GLU A 8 2.79 9.42 -14.08
C GLU A 8 2.30 8.47 -12.98
N ARG A 9 0.98 8.26 -12.89
CA ARG A 9 0.39 7.33 -11.91
C ARG A 9 0.76 5.87 -12.18
N LEU A 10 0.80 5.46 -13.44
CA LEU A 10 1.26 4.12 -13.83
C LEU A 10 2.75 3.93 -13.52
N LEU A 11 3.58 4.93 -13.81
CA LEU A 11 5.01 4.90 -13.49
C LEU A 11 5.23 4.74 -11.99
N GLY A 12 4.48 5.47 -11.16
CA GLY A 12 4.50 5.33 -9.70
C GLY A 12 4.16 3.92 -9.23
N LEU A 13 3.14 3.28 -9.82
CA LEU A 13 2.77 1.90 -9.51
C LEU A 13 3.87 0.89 -9.90
N CYS A 14 4.51 1.08 -11.05
CA CYS A 14 5.64 0.26 -11.49
C CYS A 14 6.82 0.38 -10.52
N GLN A 15 7.24 1.60 -10.18
CA GLN A 15 8.33 1.86 -9.24
C GLN A 15 8.04 1.29 -7.84
N ALA A 16 6.78 1.41 -7.37
CA ALA A 16 6.37 0.84 -6.10
C ALA A 16 6.51 -0.68 -6.12
N THR A 17 6.12 -1.33 -7.22
CA THR A 17 6.21 -2.80 -7.39
C THR A 17 7.66 -3.27 -7.52
N ASP A 18 8.52 -2.54 -8.23
CA ASP A 18 9.93 -2.89 -8.40
C ASP A 18 10.70 -2.89 -7.07
N ARG A 19 10.31 -2.02 -6.12
CA ARG A 19 10.88 -1.99 -4.76
C ARG A 19 10.67 -3.32 -3.99
N TYR A 20 9.77 -4.19 -4.43
CA TYR A 20 9.58 -5.53 -3.86
C TYR A 20 10.47 -6.59 -4.46
N ARG A 21 10.93 -6.38 -5.70
CA ARG A 21 11.78 -7.35 -6.40
C ARG A 21 13.15 -7.47 -5.73
N LEU A 22 13.52 -6.49 -4.89
CA LEU A 22 14.74 -6.45 -4.08
C LEU A 22 14.37 -6.19 -2.60
N PRO A 23 13.78 -7.17 -1.88
CA PRO A 23 13.50 -6.98 -0.48
C PRO A 23 14.83 -6.98 0.28
N GLY A 24 15.26 -5.80 0.74
CA GLY A 24 16.40 -5.70 1.64
C GLY A 24 16.16 -6.52 2.92
N HIS A 25 17.23 -6.98 3.55
CA HIS A 25 17.27 -7.83 4.76
C HIS A 25 16.42 -7.34 5.98
N ARG A 26 15.83 -6.15 5.90
CA ARG A 26 15.00 -5.52 6.96
C ARG A 26 13.49 -5.60 6.71
N ARG A 27 13.04 -6.17 5.58
CA ARG A 27 11.60 -6.28 5.27
C ARG A 27 11.03 -7.57 5.84
N THR A 28 10.03 -7.45 6.72
CA THR A 28 9.25 -8.57 7.23
C THR A 28 8.09 -8.88 6.30
N ALA A 29 7.56 -10.10 6.35
CA ALA A 29 6.38 -10.49 5.58
C ALA A 29 5.18 -9.55 5.81
N GLU A 30 5.00 -9.06 7.03
CA GLU A 30 3.98 -8.08 7.40
C GLU A 30 4.15 -6.75 6.65
N THR A 31 5.37 -6.21 6.60
CA THR A 31 5.66 -4.98 5.86
C THR A 31 5.43 -5.16 4.36
N CYS A 32 5.78 -6.32 3.80
CA CYS A 32 5.49 -6.63 2.41
C CYS A 32 3.98 -6.69 2.16
N MET A 33 3.20 -7.34 3.02
CA MET A 33 1.74 -7.43 2.87
C MET A 33 1.04 -6.07 3.00
N ALA A 34 1.51 -5.19 3.88
CA ALA A 34 0.99 -3.84 4.03
C ALA A 34 1.23 -3.02 2.76
N ASP A 35 2.48 -2.96 2.29
CA ASP A 35 2.81 -2.27 1.04
C ASP A 35 1.95 -2.86 -0.13
N PHE A 36 1.74 -4.19 -0.19
CA PHE A 36 0.96 -4.84 -1.26
C PHE A 36 -0.53 -4.45 -1.23
N GLY A 37 -1.03 -4.10 -0.04
CA GLY A 37 -2.34 -3.50 0.11
C GLY A 37 -2.39 -2.12 -0.54
N GLU A 38 -1.39 -1.29 -0.28
CA GLU A 38 -1.31 0.08 -0.79
C GLU A 38 -1.22 0.13 -2.32
N ILE A 39 -0.35 -0.67 -2.94
CA ILE A 39 -0.23 -0.73 -4.41
C ILE A 39 -1.55 -1.15 -5.06
N ARG A 40 -2.20 -2.17 -4.49
CA ARG A 40 -3.48 -2.68 -4.99
C ARG A 40 -4.58 -1.62 -4.88
N ASP A 41 -4.62 -0.90 -3.77
CA ASP A 41 -5.61 0.16 -3.56
C ASP A 41 -5.38 1.34 -4.51
N GLN A 42 -4.12 1.73 -4.75
CA GLN A 42 -3.76 2.74 -5.72
C GLN A 42 -4.15 2.33 -7.15
N ALA A 43 -3.87 1.08 -7.54
CA ALA A 43 -4.26 0.54 -8.85
C ALA A 43 -5.79 0.49 -9.02
N ARG A 44 -6.54 0.11 -7.98
CA ARG A 44 -8.01 0.10 -8.00
C ARG A 44 -8.60 1.50 -8.15
N ARG A 45 -8.02 2.50 -7.47
CA ARG A 45 -8.42 3.90 -7.61
C ARG A 45 -8.14 4.42 -9.01
N LEU A 46 -6.95 4.12 -9.56
CA LEU A 46 -6.62 4.48 -10.95
C LEU A 46 -7.61 3.85 -11.94
N TYR A 47 -7.94 2.57 -11.78
CA TYR A 47 -8.95 1.90 -12.61
C TYR A 47 -10.32 2.59 -12.51
N ARG A 48 -10.75 2.98 -11.30
CA ARG A 48 -12.00 3.72 -11.12
C ARG A 48 -11.97 5.09 -11.77
N ASP A 49 -10.87 5.82 -11.63
CA ASP A 49 -10.72 7.15 -12.20
C ASP A 49 -10.75 7.10 -13.75
N LEU A 50 -10.28 5.98 -14.34
CA LEU A 50 -10.30 5.74 -15.78
C LEU A 50 -11.65 5.26 -16.31
N THR A 51 -12.30 4.34 -15.61
CA THR A 51 -13.45 3.58 -16.13
C THR A 51 -14.79 3.99 -15.51
N GLY A 52 -14.76 4.82 -14.46
CA GLY A 52 -15.94 5.16 -13.67
C GLY A 52 -16.45 4.03 -12.77
N SER A 53 -15.84 2.84 -12.81
CA SER A 53 -16.28 1.64 -12.12
C SER A 53 -15.18 1.01 -11.27
N TRP A 54 -15.53 0.28 -10.22
CA TRP A 54 -14.53 -0.48 -9.47
C TRP A 54 -14.16 -1.76 -10.22
N PRO A 55 -12.88 -2.18 -10.20
CA PRO A 55 -12.47 -3.41 -10.85
C PRO A 55 -13.12 -4.59 -10.13
N ARG A 56 -13.88 -5.39 -10.89
CA ARG A 56 -14.56 -6.58 -10.36
C ARG A 56 -13.57 -7.74 -10.30
N HIS A 57 -13.36 -8.32 -9.12
CA HIS A 57 -12.81 -9.67 -9.05
C HIS A 57 -13.95 -10.67 -9.21
N ALA A 58 -13.64 -11.87 -9.71
CA ALA A 58 -14.61 -12.95 -9.73
C ALA A 58 -15.11 -13.22 -8.30
N GLY A 59 -16.37 -12.85 -8.01
CA GLY A 59 -17.01 -13.01 -6.71
C GLY A 59 -17.35 -11.71 -5.94
N ASP A 60 -16.90 -10.54 -6.38
CA ASP A 60 -17.22 -9.27 -5.70
C ASP A 60 -18.58 -8.71 -6.18
N GLY A 61 -19.52 -8.54 -5.25
CA GLY A 61 -20.79 -7.86 -5.49
C GLY A 61 -20.63 -6.37 -5.82
N GLU A 62 -21.72 -5.73 -6.23
CA GLU A 62 -21.79 -4.35 -6.73
C GLU A 62 -21.54 -3.31 -5.62
N GLY A 63 -20.31 -3.22 -5.13
CA GLY A 63 -19.96 -2.32 -4.04
C GLY A 63 -18.48 -1.96 -4.00
N PRO A 64 -18.12 -0.80 -3.41
CA PRO A 64 -16.73 -0.49 -3.12
C PRO A 64 -16.11 -1.62 -2.28
N PRO A 65 -14.83 -1.99 -2.50
CA PRO A 65 -14.22 -3.08 -1.77
C PRO A 65 -14.32 -2.82 -0.27
N ALA A 66 -14.80 -3.81 0.49
CA ALA A 66 -14.80 -3.75 1.94
C ALA A 66 -13.41 -3.34 2.41
N ARG A 67 -13.31 -2.26 3.20
CA ARG A 67 -12.04 -1.87 3.85
C ARG A 67 -11.52 -3.13 4.52
N ARG A 68 -10.36 -3.63 4.07
CA ARG A 68 -9.68 -4.71 4.78
C ARG A 68 -9.62 -4.30 6.25
N PRO A 69 -9.96 -5.19 7.19
CA PRO A 69 -9.75 -4.88 8.60
C PRO A 69 -8.30 -4.45 8.73
N GLN A 70 -8.07 -3.23 9.26
CA GLN A 70 -6.73 -2.85 9.67
C GLN A 70 -6.34 -3.89 10.70
N LEU A 71 -5.52 -4.86 10.30
CA LEU A 71 -4.89 -5.76 11.23
C LEU A 71 -4.21 -4.84 12.25
N PRO A 72 -4.51 -4.97 13.55
CA PRO A 72 -3.95 -4.09 14.55
C PRO A 72 -2.44 -4.23 14.42
N ILE A 73 -1.76 -3.16 13.98
CA ILE A 73 -0.31 -3.09 14.07
C ILE A 73 -0.04 -3.38 15.54
N PRO A 74 0.67 -4.47 15.89
CA PRO A 74 0.84 -4.84 17.28
C PRO A 74 1.39 -3.63 18.01
N THR A 75 0.65 -3.12 18.99
CA THR A 75 0.96 -1.87 19.70
C THR A 75 2.38 -1.89 20.28
N ALA A 76 2.91 -3.09 20.49
CA ALA A 76 4.31 -3.37 20.82
C ALA A 76 5.32 -2.80 19.80
N MET A 77 5.09 -2.93 18.48
CA MET A 77 5.99 -2.42 17.45
C MET A 77 5.97 -0.88 17.34
N ILE A 78 4.80 -0.27 17.55
CA ILE A 78 4.67 1.20 17.62
C ILE A 78 5.46 1.71 18.84
N ARG A 79 5.29 1.07 20.00
CA ARG A 79 5.99 1.44 21.25
C ARG A 79 7.51 1.20 21.18
N ASP A 80 7.99 0.14 20.52
CA ASP A 80 9.43 -0.09 20.36
C ASP A 80 10.07 0.97 19.45
N ARG A 81 9.37 1.36 18.37
CA ARG A 81 9.81 2.42 17.47
C ARG A 81 9.90 3.77 18.17
N GLU A 82 8.91 4.10 19.02
CA GLU A 82 8.93 5.32 19.84
C GLU A 82 10.09 5.30 20.84
N ARG A 83 10.28 4.20 21.57
CA ARG A 83 11.40 4.05 22.53
C ARG A 83 12.77 4.20 21.87
N ARG A 84 12.96 3.62 20.68
CA ARG A 84 14.22 3.76 19.93
C ARG A 84 14.46 5.20 19.48
N ARG A 85 13.41 5.91 19.06
CA ARG A 85 13.50 7.32 18.64
C ARG A 85 13.87 8.23 19.81
N ASP A 86 13.24 8.05 20.97
CA ASP A 86 13.54 8.82 22.17
C ASP A 86 14.96 8.58 22.69
N ARG A 87 15.49 7.36 22.52
CA ARG A 87 16.85 7.00 22.96
C ARG A 87 17.93 7.65 22.09
N VAL A 88 17.66 7.85 20.80
CA VAL A 88 18.58 8.56 19.88
C VAL A 88 18.55 10.07 20.12
N LEU A 89 17.42 10.63 20.54
CA LEU A 89 17.29 12.07 20.83
C LEU A 89 17.88 12.48 22.20
N ARG A 90 18.14 11.52 23.09
CA ARG A 90 18.70 11.75 24.44
C ARG A 90 20.19 11.39 24.56
N ALA A 91 20.80 10.88 23.49
CA ALA A 91 22.24 10.63 23.38
C ALA A 91 22.91 11.78 22.63
#